data_AF-A0A1B6GW86-F1
#
_entry.id   AF-A0A1B6GW86-F1
#
_cell.length_a   1.000
_cell.length_b   1.000
_cell.length_c   1.000
_cell.angle_alpha   90.00
_cell.angle_beta   90.00
_cell.angle_gamma   90.00
#
_symmetry.space_group_name_H-M   'P 1'
#
loop_
_entity.id
_entity.type
_entity.pdbx_description
1 polymer ?
#
loop_
_entity_poly.entity_id
_entity_poly.type
_entity_poly.pdbx_seq_one_letter_code
_entity_poly.pdbx_strand_id
1 'polypeptide(L)'
;MSGQTDDATEIRCQEQSKGGLKFDVILADPAATPPAPKRTQSPTRTKSVENIEEKLKAAEERRLSLEASKIASIAAKLSKIEEASKKKDEQTSVFITQTKEALDQKMETHVEKRDAYISDIKTKLKDHLDSVEKTRQALEKQTLELRKEVEEKLQSASAQRDEVLKSTVDRL
;
A
#
# COMPACT_ATOMS: atom_id res chain seq x y z
N MET A 1 -79.61 77.73 -7.37
CA MET A 1 -79.08 77.41 -6.04
C MET A 1 -79.61 76.04 -5.66
N SER A 2 -78.69 75.10 -5.61
CA SER A 2 -78.82 73.69 -5.24
C SER A 2 -79.35 73.49 -3.82
N GLY A 3 -80.08 72.40 -3.61
CA GLY A 3 -80.52 71.94 -2.30
C GLY A 3 -81.26 70.61 -2.40
N GLN A 4 -80.55 69.58 -2.85
CA GLN A 4 -81.01 68.19 -2.91
C GLN A 4 -80.89 67.60 -1.50
N THR A 5 -81.99 67.19 -0.88
CA THR A 5 -82.00 66.46 0.40
C THR A 5 -82.62 65.08 0.17
N ASP A 6 -81.80 64.15 -0.31
CA ASP A 6 -82.03 62.71 -0.17
C ASP A 6 -80.90 62.21 0.73
N ASP A 7 -81.24 61.76 1.95
CA ASP A 7 -80.47 60.77 2.72
C ASP A 7 -81.23 60.47 4.03
N ALA A 8 -82.01 59.39 4.02
CA ALA A 8 -82.64 58.86 5.23
C ALA A 8 -81.60 58.07 6.04
N THR A 9 -80.98 58.71 7.04
CA THR A 9 -80.12 57.99 7.99
C THR A 9 -80.97 56.99 8.80
N GLU A 10 -80.71 55.69 8.65
CA GLU A 10 -81.42 54.61 9.35
C GLU A 10 -80.53 54.03 10.45
N ILE A 11 -81.08 53.84 11.66
CA ILE A 11 -80.42 53.10 12.74
C ILE A 11 -81.03 51.71 12.83
N ARG A 12 -80.18 50.67 12.77
CA ARG A 12 -80.58 49.26 12.80
C ARG A 12 -79.78 48.49 13.85
N CYS A 13 -80.22 47.28 14.19
CA CYS A 13 -79.49 46.34 15.07
C CYS A 13 -79.14 46.90 16.45
N GLN A 14 -80.04 47.67 17.05
CA GLN A 14 -79.82 48.25 18.38
C GLN A 14 -79.91 47.16 19.47
N GLU A 15 -78.82 46.96 20.20
CA GLU A 15 -78.74 46.05 21.35
C GLU A 15 -78.25 46.82 22.58
N GLN A 16 -79.05 46.80 23.66
CA GLN A 16 -78.71 47.43 24.92
C GLN A 16 -78.34 46.38 25.97
N SER A 17 -77.19 46.58 26.62
CA SER A 17 -76.75 45.80 27.76
C SER A 17 -76.49 46.71 28.96
N LYS A 18 -76.28 46.14 30.15
CA LYS A 18 -75.91 46.90 31.36
C LYS A 18 -74.62 47.72 31.19
N GLY A 19 -73.77 47.37 30.22
CA GLY A 19 -72.51 48.05 29.91
C GLY A 19 -72.58 49.07 28.78
N GLY A 20 -73.74 49.28 28.13
CA GLY A 20 -73.89 50.26 27.06
C GLY A 20 -74.80 49.79 25.92
N LEU A 21 -74.95 50.67 24.92
CA LEU A 21 -75.78 50.49 23.74
C LEU A 21 -74.89 50.37 22.50
N LYS A 22 -75.13 49.34 21.66
CA LYS A 22 -74.59 49.28 20.29
C LYS A 22 -75.73 49.36 19.29
N PHE A 23 -75.48 50.00 18.15
CA PHE A 23 -76.39 50.08 17.01
C PHE A 23 -75.57 50.34 15.75
N ASP A 24 -76.12 49.94 14.61
CA ASP A 24 -75.55 50.24 13.29
C ASP A 24 -76.19 51.51 12.75
N VAL A 25 -75.36 52.45 12.26
CA VAL A 25 -75.83 53.67 11.59
C VAL A 25 -75.59 53.53 10.10
N ILE A 26 -76.67 53.48 9.33
CA ILE A 26 -76.65 53.40 7.88
C ILE A 26 -76.89 54.82 7.36
N LEU A 27 -75.83 55.43 6.83
CA LEU A 27 -75.87 56.81 6.33
C LEU A 27 -76.44 56.92 4.91
N ALA A 28 -76.29 55.86 4.11
CA ALA A 28 -76.83 55.71 2.77
C ALA A 28 -76.97 54.22 2.44
N ASP A 29 -77.90 53.87 1.55
CA ASP A 29 -77.99 52.51 1.03
C ASP A 29 -76.68 52.13 0.31
N PRO A 30 -76.22 50.87 0.45
CA PRO A 30 -74.99 50.43 -0.21
C PRO A 30 -75.12 50.62 -1.72
N ALA A 31 -74.28 51.49 -2.29
CA ALA A 31 -74.20 51.69 -3.73
C ALA A 31 -74.03 50.32 -4.41
N ALA A 32 -74.82 50.05 -5.45
CA ALA A 32 -74.83 48.78 -6.19
C ALA A 32 -73.42 48.46 -6.74
N THR A 33 -72.61 47.84 -5.89
CA THR A 33 -71.24 47.49 -6.15
C THR A 33 -71.26 46.04 -6.65
N PRO A 34 -70.66 45.75 -7.82
CA PRO A 34 -70.57 44.37 -8.30
C PRO A 34 -69.85 43.52 -7.24
N PRO A 35 -70.24 42.24 -7.09
CA PRO A 35 -69.73 41.37 -6.03
C PRO A 35 -68.20 41.37 -6.05
N ALA A 36 -67.59 41.45 -4.86
CA ALA A 36 -66.14 41.43 -4.70
C ALA A 36 -65.54 40.30 -5.56
N PRO A 37 -64.46 40.57 -6.32
CA PRO A 37 -63.89 39.58 -7.23
C PRO A 37 -63.61 38.29 -6.46
N LYS A 38 -64.18 37.18 -6.91
CA LYS A 38 -63.99 35.86 -6.31
C LYS A 38 -62.50 35.57 -6.30
N ARG A 39 -61.86 35.72 -5.13
CA ARG A 39 -60.51 35.20 -4.92
C ARG A 39 -60.56 33.71 -5.25
N THR A 40 -59.70 33.26 -6.16
CA THR A 40 -59.49 31.84 -6.39
C THR A 40 -59.21 31.22 -5.03
N GLN A 41 -60.10 30.35 -4.58
CA GLN A 41 -59.95 29.70 -3.29
C GLN A 41 -58.64 28.90 -3.37
N SER A 42 -57.63 29.32 -2.60
CA SER A 42 -56.50 28.43 -2.35
C SER A 42 -57.07 27.16 -1.72
N PRO A 43 -56.57 25.97 -2.08
CA PRO A 43 -57.10 24.71 -1.57
C PRO A 43 -57.26 24.80 -0.05
N THR A 44 -58.48 24.63 0.45
CA THR A 44 -58.75 24.69 1.89
C THR A 44 -58.10 23.50 2.55
N ARG A 45 -56.86 23.69 3.02
CA ARG A 45 -56.12 22.64 3.71
C ARG A 45 -56.63 22.55 5.15
N THR A 46 -57.49 21.58 5.41
CA THR A 46 -57.87 21.21 6.78
C THR A 46 -56.60 20.76 7.50
N LYS A 47 -56.22 21.49 8.55
CA LYS A 47 -55.05 21.14 9.38
C LYS A 47 -55.47 20.01 10.33
N SER A 48 -55.44 18.76 9.87
CA SER A 48 -55.54 17.60 10.77
C SER A 48 -54.23 17.43 11.56
N VAL A 49 -54.33 16.86 12.75
CA VAL A 49 -53.17 16.56 13.61
C VAL A 49 -52.18 15.65 12.88
N GLU A 50 -52.68 14.60 12.21
CA GLU A 50 -51.90 13.68 11.37
C GLU A 50 -51.09 14.41 10.29
N ASN A 51 -51.70 15.35 9.57
CA ASN A 51 -51.03 16.15 8.53
C ASN A 51 -49.94 17.09 9.07
N ILE A 52 -49.95 17.40 10.37
CA ILE A 52 -48.91 18.20 11.04
C ILE A 52 -47.78 17.26 11.47
N GLU A 53 -48.12 16.13 12.08
CA GLU A 53 -47.17 15.09 12.51
C GLU A 53 -46.34 14.55 11.34
N GLU A 54 -46.99 14.22 10.21
CA GLU A 54 -46.29 13.77 9.00
C GLU A 54 -45.28 14.81 8.49
N LYS A 55 -45.63 16.10 8.56
CA LYS A 55 -44.71 17.18 8.15
C LYS A 55 -43.54 17.35 9.09
N LEU A 56 -43.75 17.17 10.40
CA LEU A 56 -42.68 17.19 11.39
C LEU A 56 -41.74 15.99 11.21
N LYS A 57 -42.30 14.79 11.02
CA LYS A 57 -41.54 13.56 10.74
C LYS A 57 -40.72 13.69 9.46
N ALA A 58 -41.30 14.18 8.36
CA ALA A 58 -40.56 14.41 7.11
C ALA A 58 -39.45 15.47 7.23
N ALA A 59 -39.59 16.44 8.15
CA ALA A 59 -38.52 17.39 8.45
C ALA A 59 -37.40 16.74 9.26
N GLU A 60 -37.74 15.89 10.22
CA GLU A 60 -36.78 15.12 11.02
C GLU A 60 -36.00 14.10 10.16
N GLU A 61 -36.68 13.35 9.29
CA GLU A 61 -36.05 12.41 8.37
C GLU A 61 -35.07 13.11 7.42
N ARG A 62 -35.42 14.30 6.91
CA ARG A 62 -34.48 15.12 6.12
C ARG A 62 -33.27 15.55 6.93
N ARG A 63 -33.45 15.95 8.19
CA ARG A 63 -32.34 16.31 9.08
C ARG A 63 -31.40 15.11 9.31
N LEU A 64 -31.97 13.96 9.64
CA LEU A 64 -31.22 12.71 9.85
C LEU A 64 -30.49 12.26 8.58
N SER A 65 -31.12 12.36 7.42
CA SER A 65 -30.51 12.03 6.13
C SER A 65 -29.30 12.92 5.81
N LEU A 66 -29.41 14.24 6.05
CA LEU A 66 -28.30 15.17 5.85
C LEU A 66 -27.15 14.89 6.82
N GLU A 67 -27.46 14.59 8.08
CA GLU A 67 -26.46 14.23 9.09
C GLU A 67 -25.74 12.92 8.72
N ALA A 68 -26.49 11.88 8.33
CA ALA A 68 -25.93 10.62 7.87
C ALA A 68 -25.02 10.80 6.64
N SER A 69 -25.44 11.61 5.66
CA SER A 69 -24.62 11.92 4.49
C SER A 69 -23.32 12.66 4.87
N LYS A 70 -23.40 13.60 5.82
CA LYS A 70 -22.22 14.30 6.34
C LYS A 70 -21.26 13.35 7.06
N ILE A 71 -21.77 12.46 7.91
CA ILE A 71 -20.98 11.43 8.60
C ILE A 71 -20.30 10.51 7.57
N ALA A 72 -21.04 10.02 6.58
CA ALA A 72 -20.49 9.18 5.52
C ALA A 72 -19.36 9.89 4.73
N SER A 73 -19.54 11.19 4.42
CA SER A 73 -18.50 11.99 3.76
C SER A 73 -17.24 12.15 4.61
N ILE A 74 -17.40 12.37 5.93
CA ILE A 74 -16.28 12.47 6.86
C ILE A 74 -15.56 11.11 6.98
N ALA A 75 -16.31 10.02 7.14
CA ALA A 75 -15.76 8.67 7.22
C ALA A 75 -14.96 8.31 5.94
N ALA A 76 -15.49 8.63 4.76
CA ALA A 76 -14.78 8.41 3.50
C ALA A 76 -13.47 9.22 3.41
N LYS A 77 -13.45 10.46 3.91
CA LYS A 77 -12.22 11.28 3.96
C LYS A 77 -11.20 10.69 4.93
N LEU A 78 -11.63 10.23 6.10
CA LEU A 78 -10.75 9.60 7.09
C LEU A 78 -10.15 8.30 6.56
N SER A 79 -10.97 7.44 5.95
CA SER A 79 -10.53 6.20 5.31
C SER A 79 -9.49 6.47 4.21
N LYS A 80 -9.69 7.50 3.38
CA LYS A 80 -8.70 7.89 2.36
C LYS A 80 -7.38 8.38 2.96
N ILE A 81 -7.41 9.08 4.10
CA ILE A 81 -6.19 9.52 4.80
C ILE A 81 -5.44 8.30 5.36
N GLU A 82 -6.17 7.36 5.96
CA GLU A 82 -5.59 6.13 6.50
C GLU A 82 -4.96 5.28 5.39
N GLU A 83 -5.65 5.08 4.26
CA GLU A 83 -5.12 4.38 3.09
C GLU A 83 -3.85 5.06 2.54
N ALA A 84 -3.84 6.40 2.47
CA ALA A 84 -2.67 7.14 2.03
C ALA A 84 -1.48 6.97 2.98
N SER A 85 -1.72 6.98 4.31
CA SER A 85 -0.68 6.73 5.31
C SER A 85 -0.14 5.30 5.18
N LYS A 86 -1.03 4.31 5.13
CA LYS A 86 -0.66 2.90 4.96
C LYS A 86 0.18 2.69 3.70
N LYS A 87 -0.24 3.27 2.57
CA LYS A 87 0.50 3.18 1.30
C LYS A 87 1.88 3.83 1.36
N LYS A 88 2.04 4.91 2.13
CA LYS A 88 3.34 5.54 2.36
C LYS A 88 4.26 4.62 3.18
N ASP A 89 3.73 4.02 4.24
CA ASP A 89 4.48 3.12 5.11
C ASP A 89 4.88 1.84 4.37
N GLU A 90 3.97 1.28 3.55
CA GLU A 90 4.25 0.16 2.65
C GLU A 90 5.37 0.47 1.66
N GLN A 91 5.32 1.62 0.97
CA GLN A 91 6.38 2.03 0.05
C GLN A 91 7.73 2.20 0.77
N THR A 92 7.71 2.75 1.98
CA THR A 92 8.92 2.90 2.79
C THR A 92 9.50 1.54 3.18
N SER A 93 8.65 0.60 3.61
CA SER A 93 9.05 -0.76 3.96
C SER A 93 9.61 -1.53 2.77
N VAL A 94 8.97 -1.42 1.60
CA VAL A 94 9.43 -2.04 0.35
C VAL A 94 10.79 -1.47 -0.06
N PHE A 95 10.97 -0.15 0.00
CA PHE A 95 12.24 0.49 -0.34
C PHE A 95 13.38 0.02 0.57
N ILE A 96 13.14 -0.04 1.89
CA ILE A 96 14.13 -0.51 2.86
C ILE A 96 14.50 -1.97 2.58
N THR A 97 13.50 -2.83 2.41
CA THR A 97 13.68 -4.27 2.16
C THR A 97 14.46 -4.49 0.88
N GLN A 98 14.05 -3.90 -0.24
CA GLN A 98 14.72 -4.05 -1.53
C GLN A 98 16.16 -3.52 -1.51
N THR A 99 16.38 -2.38 -0.86
CA THR A 99 17.73 -1.81 -0.76
C THR A 99 18.65 -2.70 0.07
N LYS A 100 18.13 -3.27 1.17
CA LYS A 100 18.86 -4.21 2.00
C LYS A 100 19.20 -5.49 1.24
N GLU A 101 18.20 -6.12 0.61
CA GLU A 101 18.39 -7.35 -0.17
C GLU A 101 19.38 -7.15 -1.32
N ALA A 102 19.31 -6.01 -2.02
CA ALA A 102 20.26 -5.69 -3.08
C ALA A 102 21.70 -5.52 -2.56
N LEU A 103 21.87 -4.93 -1.37
CA LEU A 103 23.18 -4.81 -0.74
C LEU A 103 23.71 -6.18 -0.29
N ASP A 104 22.87 -6.98 0.37
CA ASP A 104 23.22 -8.32 0.85
C ASP A 104 23.64 -9.22 -0.33
N GLN A 105 22.86 -9.24 -1.41
CA GLN A 105 23.20 -9.98 -2.64
C GLN A 105 24.53 -9.53 -3.26
N LYS A 106 24.79 -8.21 -3.28
CA LYS A 106 26.04 -7.66 -3.81
C LYS A 106 27.24 -8.08 -2.97
N MET A 107 27.09 -8.07 -1.65
CA MET A 107 28.14 -8.51 -0.72
C MET A 107 28.42 -10.00 -0.84
N GLU A 108 27.37 -10.83 -0.91
CA GLU A 108 27.49 -12.28 -1.11
C GLU A 108 28.22 -12.59 -2.43
N THR A 109 27.78 -12.00 -3.54
CA THR A 109 28.43 -12.15 -4.85
C THR A 109 29.91 -11.74 -4.80
N HIS A 110 30.25 -10.70 -4.05
CA HIS A 110 31.63 -10.26 -3.91
C HIS A 110 32.48 -11.25 -3.10
N VAL A 111 31.92 -11.80 -2.02
CA VAL A 111 32.58 -12.84 -1.21
C VAL A 111 32.80 -14.10 -2.04
N GLU A 112 31.78 -14.59 -2.75
CA GLU A 112 31.88 -15.75 -3.63
C GLU A 112 32.96 -15.59 -4.70
N LYS A 113 33.01 -14.43 -5.37
CA LYS A 113 34.05 -14.14 -6.37
C LYS A 113 35.44 -14.14 -5.76
N ARG A 114 35.60 -13.53 -4.58
CA ARG A 114 36.88 -13.49 -3.86
C ARG A 114 37.32 -14.90 -3.45
N ASP A 115 36.39 -15.70 -2.92
CA ASP A 115 36.70 -17.05 -2.46
C ASP A 115 36.99 -17.99 -3.64
N ALA A 116 36.27 -17.86 -4.77
CA ALA A 116 36.57 -18.56 -6.00
C ALA A 116 37.97 -18.23 -6.53
N TYR A 117 38.35 -16.94 -6.54
CA TYR A 117 39.69 -16.50 -6.95
C TYR A 117 40.79 -17.08 -6.05
N ILE A 118 40.59 -17.04 -4.72
CA ILE A 118 41.53 -17.62 -3.76
C ILE A 118 41.63 -19.14 -3.95
N SER A 119 40.50 -19.81 -4.19
CA SER A 119 40.44 -21.25 -4.42
C SER A 119 41.19 -21.66 -5.69
N ASP A 120 41.04 -20.90 -6.79
CA ASP A 120 41.78 -21.12 -8.04
C ASP A 120 43.31 -21.02 -7.82
N ILE A 121 43.77 -19.98 -7.11
CA ILE A 121 45.19 -19.84 -6.77
C ILE A 121 45.68 -21.01 -5.91
N LYS A 122 44.93 -21.39 -4.87
CA LYS A 122 45.27 -22.52 -4.01
C LYS A 122 45.38 -23.82 -4.79
N THR A 123 44.48 -24.03 -5.75
CA THR A 123 44.46 -25.22 -6.61
C THR A 123 45.70 -25.25 -7.49
N LYS A 124 46.03 -24.15 -8.18
CA LYS A 124 47.25 -24.03 -9.00
C LYS A 124 48.53 -24.27 -8.20
N LEU A 125 48.60 -23.74 -6.97
CA LEU A 125 49.74 -23.98 -6.08
C LEU A 125 49.84 -25.45 -5.67
N LYS A 126 48.70 -26.10 -5.35
CA LYS A 126 48.66 -27.52 -5.02
C LYS A 126 49.12 -28.38 -6.21
N ASP A 127 48.59 -28.12 -7.40
CA ASP A 127 48.97 -28.85 -8.62
C ASP A 127 50.46 -28.70 -8.92
N HIS A 128 51.02 -27.50 -8.70
CA HIS A 128 52.45 -27.26 -8.87
C HIS A 128 53.29 -28.07 -7.85
N LEU A 129 52.90 -28.07 -6.58
CA LEU A 129 53.59 -28.87 -5.54
C LEU A 129 53.52 -30.36 -5.86
N ASP A 130 52.36 -30.87 -6.28
CA ASP A 130 52.18 -32.27 -6.66
C ASP A 130 53.05 -32.63 -7.87
N SER A 131 53.18 -31.73 -8.85
CA SER A 131 54.06 -31.91 -10.01
C SER A 131 55.54 -31.94 -9.62
N VAL A 132 55.96 -31.05 -8.72
CA VAL A 132 57.33 -31.01 -8.19
C VAL A 132 57.65 -32.31 -7.45
N GLU A 133 56.75 -32.79 -6.60
CA GLU A 133 56.95 -34.03 -5.85
C GLU A 133 57.02 -35.25 -6.77
N LYS A 134 56.16 -35.33 -7.79
CA LYS A 134 56.24 -36.39 -8.82
C LYS A 134 57.59 -36.38 -9.54
N THR A 135 58.08 -35.19 -9.89
CA THR A 135 59.39 -35.04 -10.56
C THR A 135 60.52 -35.49 -9.63
N ARG A 136 60.47 -35.11 -8.34
CA ARG A 136 61.44 -35.52 -7.32
C ARG A 136 61.49 -37.05 -7.17
N GLN A 137 60.33 -37.69 -7.03
CA GLN A 137 60.21 -39.15 -6.90
C GLN A 137 60.71 -39.89 -8.15
N ALA A 138 60.40 -39.36 -9.35
CA ALA A 138 60.86 -39.95 -10.60
C ALA A 138 62.40 -39.88 -10.71
N LEU A 139 63.01 -38.74 -10.35
CA LEU A 139 64.45 -38.56 -10.37
C LEU A 139 65.16 -39.45 -9.34
N GLU A 140 64.58 -39.60 -8.14
CA GLU A 140 65.07 -40.48 -7.09
C GLU A 140 65.06 -41.95 -7.55
N LYS A 141 63.95 -42.39 -8.15
CA LYS A 141 63.82 -43.73 -8.72
C LYS A 141 64.85 -43.99 -9.81
N GLN A 142 64.98 -43.07 -10.77
CA GLN A 142 65.97 -43.19 -11.84
C GLN A 142 67.41 -43.25 -11.28
N THR A 143 67.72 -42.45 -10.26
CA THR A 143 69.03 -42.44 -9.61
C THR A 143 69.33 -43.78 -8.93
N LEU A 144 68.36 -44.36 -8.24
CA LEU A 144 68.50 -45.67 -7.59
C LEU A 144 68.70 -46.79 -8.62
N GLU A 145 67.93 -46.78 -9.71
CA GLU A 145 68.07 -47.74 -10.82
C GLU A 145 69.46 -47.65 -11.46
N LEU A 146 69.94 -46.44 -11.75
CA LEU A 146 71.29 -46.23 -12.30
C LEU A 146 72.38 -46.67 -11.34
N ARG A 147 72.24 -46.40 -10.03
CA ARG A 147 73.20 -46.88 -9.02
C ARG A 147 73.26 -48.39 -8.98
N LYS A 148 72.10 -49.06 -9.01
CA LYS A 148 72.01 -50.52 -9.03
C LYS A 148 72.66 -51.10 -10.30
N GLU A 149 72.39 -50.53 -11.47
CA GLU A 149 73.01 -50.97 -12.72
C GLU A 149 74.54 -50.82 -12.71
N VAL A 150 75.05 -49.71 -12.17
CA VAL A 150 76.50 -49.49 -12.00
C VAL A 150 77.10 -50.52 -11.04
N GLU A 151 76.44 -50.81 -9.92
CA GLU A 151 76.91 -51.78 -8.94
C GLU A 151 76.94 -53.20 -9.52
N GLU A 152 75.91 -53.62 -10.25
CA GLU A 152 75.86 -54.92 -10.94
C GLU A 152 76.99 -55.05 -11.99
N LYS A 153 77.27 -53.97 -12.74
CA LYS A 153 78.40 -53.94 -13.70
C LYS A 153 79.75 -54.06 -13.01
N LEU A 154 79.96 -53.37 -11.88
CA LEU A 154 81.20 -53.45 -11.12
C LEU A 154 81.41 -54.85 -10.51
N GLN A 155 80.35 -55.47 -9.97
CA GLN A 155 80.41 -56.84 -9.46
C GLN A 155 80.75 -57.83 -10.57
N SER A 156 80.09 -57.71 -11.74
CA SER A 156 80.36 -58.56 -12.90
C SER A 156 81.80 -58.42 -13.40
N ALA A 157 82.30 -57.18 -13.49
CA ALA A 157 83.69 -56.91 -13.88
C ALA A 157 84.68 -57.48 -12.85
N SER A 158 84.40 -57.37 -11.55
CA SER A 158 85.24 -57.97 -10.51
C SER A 158 85.29 -59.50 -10.64
N ALA A 159 84.13 -60.15 -10.78
CA ALA A 159 84.04 -61.60 -10.93
C ALA A 159 84.83 -62.09 -12.16
N GLN A 160 84.72 -61.40 -13.29
CA GLN A 160 85.51 -61.70 -14.50
C GLN A 160 87.01 -61.55 -14.26
N ARG A 161 87.47 -60.49 -13.57
CA ARG A 161 88.90 -60.34 -13.24
C ARG A 161 89.40 -61.47 -12.35
N ASP A 162 88.62 -61.84 -11.34
CA ASP A 162 89.00 -62.90 -10.40
C ASP A 162 89.08 -64.27 -11.10
N GLU A 163 88.16 -64.54 -12.05
CA GLU A 163 88.18 -65.73 -12.89
C GLU A 163 89.42 -65.78 -13.81
N VAL A 164 89.77 -64.66 -14.45
CA VAL A 164 90.98 -64.56 -15.30
C VAL A 164 92.26 -64.76 -14.47
N LEU A 165 92.33 -64.16 -13.28
CA LEU A 165 93.46 -64.34 -12.37
C LEU A 165 93.60 -65.80 -11.96
N LYS A 166 92.49 -66.45 -11.54
CA LYS A 166 92.47 -67.87 -11.19
C LYS A 166 92.95 -68.75 -12.35
N SER A 167 92.40 -68.56 -13.55
CA SER A 167 92.81 -69.27 -14.76
C SER A 167 94.30 -69.08 -15.09
N THR A 168 94.87 -67.91 -14.80
CA THR A 168 96.29 -67.63 -15.04
C THR A 168 97.17 -68.35 -14.02
N VAL A 169 96.77 -68.38 -12.75
CA VAL A 169 97.47 -69.14 -11.69
C VAL A 169 97.42 -70.64 -11.95
N ASP A 170 96.26 -71.18 -12.35
CA ASP A 170 96.09 -72.63 -12.63
C ASP A 170 96.95 -73.13 -13.81
N ARG A 171 97.50 -72.23 -14.64
CA ARG A 171 98.34 -72.55 -15.80
C ARG A 171 99.85 -72.49 -15.50
N LEU A 172 100.25 -72.07 -14.30
CA LEU A 172 101.64 -72.04 -13.82
C LEU A 172 101.99 -73.32 -13.07
#